data_AF-A0A3M1J7U8-F1
#
_entry.id   AF-A0A3M1J7U8-F1
#
_cell.length_a   1.000
_cell.length_b   1.000
_cell.length_c   1.000
_cell.angle_alpha   90.00
_cell.angle_beta   90.00
_cell.angle_gamma   90.00
#
_symmetry.space_group_name_H-M   'P 1'
#
loop_
_entity.id
_entity.type
_entity.pdbx_description
1 polymer ?
#
loop_
_entity_poly.entity_id
_entity_poly.type
_entity_poly.pdbx_seq_one_letter_code
_entity_poly.pdbx_strand_id
1 'polypeptide(L)'
;MTPEHDVWQAVRAQLRRQMTNATFDQHLAGASLLSAANGAWQIAAPSNAARDWLDTRLRETIERAVQSEIGRPITLDFVFPPPRSADYLTDMSDNGAIDDPVARDVADPELLLGAYLEAGGSGYAQVPHLYTRFWMPLLGPAYTLWLNLTGDDRRSLRAIAPDFWTPPCSYSYRELAARLGQQNPRCIYGYADECYHSRRQRLEQRTPLTTPADCCRNSRWSHLHHQPLDGGGFICRHWVPGRLEILHRHGLARVHLDTPAARKPTIRLWRLLPPLTPRQVNTLTPELQRDYLDFIRDYGRLFRLDVARWQQITAPSLLPLLPGYPTAGDDNFEQRQARQDFLAGAEKNPDYLTCLSDNSAVHSL
;
A
#
# COMPACT_ATOMS: atom_id res chain seq x y z
N MET A 1 -9.25 30.96 -11.48
CA MET A 1 -9.38 31.10 -10.01
C MET A 1 -10.55 32.03 -9.74
N THR A 2 -11.31 31.80 -8.66
CA THR A 2 -12.39 32.72 -8.26
C THR A 2 -11.81 33.78 -7.32
N PRO A 3 -12.34 35.01 -7.29
CA PRO A 3 -11.77 36.10 -6.49
C PRO A 3 -11.72 35.80 -4.99
N GLU A 4 -12.59 34.93 -4.49
CA GLU A 4 -12.59 34.45 -3.09
C GLU A 4 -11.33 33.64 -2.76
N HIS A 5 -10.75 32.92 -3.72
CA HIS A 5 -9.50 32.20 -3.52
C HIS A 5 -8.31 33.17 -3.35
N ASP A 6 -8.29 34.27 -4.11
CA ASP A 6 -7.24 35.29 -4.02
C ASP A 6 -7.32 36.04 -2.68
N VAL A 7 -8.54 36.38 -2.24
CA VAL A 7 -8.82 36.90 -0.89
C VAL A 7 -8.34 35.91 0.19
N TRP A 8 -8.59 34.61 0.04
CA TRP A 8 -8.10 33.62 1.00
C TRP A 8 -6.57 33.62 1.09
N GLN A 9 -5.85 33.69 -0.04
CA GLN A 9 -4.39 33.77 -0.02
C GLN A 9 -3.87 35.08 0.60
N ALA A 10 -4.53 36.22 0.34
CA ALA A 10 -4.20 37.51 0.97
C ALA A 10 -4.35 37.45 2.51
N VAL A 11 -5.47 36.91 2.99
CA VAL A 11 -5.74 36.71 4.43
C VAL A 11 -4.72 35.77 5.07
N ARG A 12 -4.35 34.66 4.42
CA ARG A 12 -3.28 33.76 4.90
C ARG A 12 -1.93 34.47 4.99
N ALA A 13 -1.59 35.29 3.99
CA ALA A 13 -0.36 36.07 4.00
C ALA A 13 -0.34 37.14 5.11
N GLN A 14 -1.49 37.73 5.44
CA GLN A 14 -1.63 38.61 6.60
C GLN A 14 -1.48 37.86 7.93
N LEU A 15 -2.17 36.74 8.11
CA LEU A 15 -2.10 35.93 9.32
C LEU A 15 -0.67 35.44 9.60
N ARG A 16 0.07 35.04 8.56
CA ARG A 16 1.48 34.66 8.68
C ARG A 16 2.38 35.75 9.28
N ARG A 17 2.03 37.04 9.11
CA ARG A 17 2.77 38.17 9.71
C ARG A 17 2.41 38.42 11.18
N GLN A 18 1.32 37.83 11.69
CA GLN A 18 0.80 38.06 13.04
C GLN A 18 1.13 36.93 14.05
N MET A 19 1.77 35.84 13.59
CA MET A 19 2.11 34.68 14.42
C MET A 19 3.50 34.13 14.09
N THR A 20 4.01 33.21 14.90
CA THR A 20 5.27 32.53 14.60
C THR A 20 5.11 31.57 13.41
N ASN A 21 6.18 31.36 12.64
CA ASN A 21 6.18 30.40 11.52
C ASN A 21 5.71 29.01 11.98
N ALA A 22 6.21 28.50 13.12
CA ALA A 22 5.81 27.20 13.66
C ALA A 22 4.29 27.07 13.89
N THR A 23 3.65 28.10 14.43
CA THR A 23 2.19 28.12 14.62
C THR A 23 1.43 28.15 13.29
N PHE A 24 1.91 28.94 12.32
CA PHE A 24 1.34 29.00 10.98
C PHE A 24 1.47 27.64 10.25
N ASP A 25 2.64 27.04 10.29
CA ASP A 25 2.95 25.78 9.60
C ASP A 25 2.14 24.61 10.18
N GLN A 26 1.96 24.55 11.50
CA GLN A 26 1.20 23.50 12.17
C GLN A 26 -0.32 23.56 11.90
N HIS A 27 -0.91 24.75 11.78
CA HIS A 27 -2.37 24.92 11.78
C HIS A 27 -2.97 25.52 10.49
N LEU A 28 -2.21 26.31 9.72
CA LEU A 28 -2.74 27.19 8.67
C LEU A 28 -2.08 26.99 7.28
N ALA A 29 -0.87 26.44 7.22
CA ALA A 29 -0.17 26.15 5.96
C ALA A 29 -0.90 25.12 5.08
N GLY A 30 -1.63 24.17 5.67
CA GLY A 30 -2.48 23.22 4.96
C GLY A 30 -3.95 23.59 4.85
N ALA A 31 -4.38 24.77 5.32
CA ALA A 31 -5.79 25.16 5.31
C ALA A 31 -6.23 25.72 3.92
N SER A 32 -7.29 25.18 3.35
CA SER A 32 -7.78 25.50 2.00
C SER A 32 -9.26 25.87 1.98
N LEU A 33 -9.65 26.78 1.08
CA LEU A 33 -11.04 27.18 0.87
C LEU A 33 -11.74 26.10 0.02
N LEU A 34 -12.77 25.44 0.57
CA LEU A 34 -13.60 24.46 -0.14
C LEU A 34 -14.75 25.13 -0.90
N SER A 35 -15.42 26.09 -0.24
CA SER A 35 -16.55 26.81 -0.81
C SER A 35 -16.65 28.21 -0.22
N ALA A 36 -17.13 29.16 -1.02
CA ALA A 36 -17.45 30.51 -0.60
C ALA A 36 -18.73 30.93 -1.32
N ALA A 37 -19.88 30.81 -0.64
CA ALA A 37 -21.20 31.04 -1.24
C ALA A 37 -22.08 31.82 -0.27
N ASN A 38 -22.74 32.87 -0.74
CA ASN A 38 -23.71 33.67 0.03
C ASN A 38 -23.20 34.22 1.38
N GLY A 39 -21.89 34.47 1.50
CA GLY A 39 -21.25 34.92 2.74
C GLY A 39 -20.85 33.78 3.70
N ALA A 40 -21.23 32.54 3.44
CA ALA A 40 -20.71 31.36 4.14
C ALA A 40 -19.45 30.84 3.45
N TRP A 41 -18.38 30.63 4.23
CA TRP A 41 -17.06 30.22 3.75
C TRP A 41 -16.64 28.94 4.48
N GLN A 42 -16.46 27.85 3.74
CA GLN A 42 -15.98 26.57 4.29
C GLN A 42 -14.49 26.39 4.05
N ILE A 43 -13.74 26.18 5.12
CA ILE A 43 -12.30 25.95 5.10
C ILE A 43 -12.02 24.51 5.53
N ALA A 44 -11.35 23.75 4.68
CA ALA A 44 -10.77 22.47 5.06
C ALA A 44 -9.54 22.73 5.94
N ALA A 45 -9.53 22.14 7.14
CA ALA A 45 -8.36 22.14 7.99
C ALA A 45 -7.51 20.88 7.72
N PRO A 46 -6.16 20.97 7.80
CA PRO A 46 -5.27 19.84 7.47
C PRO A 46 -5.31 18.68 8.49
N SER A 47 -5.96 18.86 9.63
CA SER A 47 -6.23 17.82 10.63
C SER A 47 -7.33 18.27 11.58
N ASN A 48 -7.92 17.34 12.34
CA ASN A 48 -8.89 17.68 13.39
C ASN A 48 -8.30 18.63 14.44
N ALA A 49 -7.03 18.44 14.84
CA ALA A 49 -6.36 19.34 15.78
C ALA A 49 -6.15 20.75 15.19
N ALA A 50 -5.94 20.88 13.87
CA ALA A 50 -5.91 22.17 13.21
C ALA A 50 -7.31 22.79 13.10
N ARG A 51 -8.34 22.00 12.80
CA ARG A 51 -9.74 22.42 12.74
C ARG A 51 -10.18 23.09 14.03
N ASP A 52 -10.02 22.37 15.14
CA ASP A 52 -10.48 22.80 16.46
C ASP A 52 -9.67 24.02 16.96
N TRP A 53 -8.38 24.11 16.61
CA TRP A 53 -7.55 25.27 16.94
C TRP A 53 -7.92 26.51 16.13
N LEU A 54 -8.16 26.37 14.81
CA LEU A 54 -8.62 27.44 13.94
C LEU A 54 -9.97 28.00 14.41
N ASP A 55 -10.91 27.09 14.69
CA ASP A 55 -12.25 27.41 15.19
C ASP A 55 -12.21 28.15 16.53
N THR A 56 -11.42 27.65 17.49
CA THR A 56 -11.34 28.23 18.84
C THR A 56 -10.55 29.54 18.91
N ARG A 57 -9.51 29.73 18.08
CA ARG A 57 -8.54 30.83 18.26
C ARG A 57 -8.44 31.84 17.12
N LEU A 58 -8.80 31.46 15.89
CA LEU A 58 -8.62 32.34 14.73
C LEU A 58 -9.90 32.67 13.97
N ARG A 59 -11.04 32.02 14.24
CA ARG A 59 -12.36 32.33 13.68
C ARG A 59 -12.61 33.84 13.54
N GLU A 60 -12.68 34.57 14.65
CA GLU A 60 -12.94 36.02 14.64
C GLU A 60 -11.86 36.85 13.92
N THR A 61 -10.62 36.37 13.89
CA THR A 61 -9.49 37.05 13.23
C THR A 61 -9.53 36.84 11.72
N ILE A 62 -9.89 35.64 11.26
CA ILE A 62 -10.09 35.32 9.86
C ILE A 62 -11.36 36.01 9.33
N GLU A 63 -12.47 35.97 10.07
CA GLU A 63 -13.72 36.66 9.70
C GLU A 63 -13.50 38.16 9.51
N ARG A 64 -12.81 38.83 10.44
CA ARG A 64 -12.43 40.25 10.30
C ARG A 64 -11.45 40.51 9.15
N ALA A 65 -10.47 39.63 8.94
CA ALA A 65 -9.52 39.78 7.84
C ALA A 65 -10.19 39.65 6.48
N VAL A 66 -11.05 38.62 6.28
CA VAL A 66 -11.84 38.47 5.06
C VAL A 66 -12.78 39.66 4.89
N GLN A 67 -13.49 40.09 5.94
CA GLN A 67 -14.37 41.25 5.89
C GLN A 67 -13.64 42.55 5.48
N SER A 68 -12.38 42.73 5.92
CA SER A 68 -11.55 43.87 5.53
C SER A 68 -11.21 43.88 4.03
N GLU A 69 -11.04 42.70 3.42
CA GLU A 69 -10.73 42.56 1.99
C GLU A 69 -12.00 42.66 1.12
N ILE A 70 -13.15 42.13 1.56
CA ILE A 70 -14.38 42.06 0.74
C ILE A 70 -15.47 43.07 1.09
N GLY A 71 -15.28 43.89 2.14
CA GLY A 71 -16.21 44.95 2.55
C GLY A 71 -17.55 44.48 3.13
N ARG A 72 -17.76 43.17 3.34
CA ARG A 72 -18.99 42.57 3.87
C ARG A 72 -18.68 41.46 4.89
N PRO A 73 -19.52 41.28 5.92
CA PRO A 73 -19.33 40.20 6.90
C PRO A 73 -19.45 38.82 6.24
N ILE A 74 -18.77 37.83 6.83
CA ILE A 74 -18.86 36.41 6.46
C ILE A 74 -19.11 35.54 7.70
N THR A 75 -19.47 34.28 7.47
CA THR A 75 -19.50 33.23 8.49
C THR A 75 -18.57 32.11 8.06
N LEU A 76 -17.63 31.73 8.94
CA LEU A 76 -16.74 30.60 8.68
C LEU A 76 -17.31 29.27 9.16
N ASP A 77 -16.95 28.20 8.47
CA ASP A 77 -17.10 26.83 8.93
C ASP A 77 -15.81 26.05 8.64
N PHE A 78 -15.36 25.25 9.62
CA PHE A 78 -14.11 24.49 9.53
C PHE A 78 -14.44 23.00 9.48
N VAL A 79 -14.17 22.35 8.36
CA VAL A 79 -14.58 20.97 8.10
C VAL A 79 -13.40 20.03 7.86
N PHE A 80 -13.66 18.74 8.07
CA PHE A 80 -12.77 17.64 7.72
C PHE A 80 -13.38 16.90 6.51
N PRO A 81 -12.60 16.53 5.47
CA PRO A 81 -13.15 15.99 4.22
C PRO A 81 -13.83 14.62 4.40
N PRO A 82 -15.00 14.38 3.77
CA PRO A 82 -15.74 13.13 3.91
C PRO A 82 -15.33 12.06 2.87
N PRO A 83 -15.26 10.77 3.28
CA PRO A 83 -14.68 9.73 2.42
C PRO A 83 -15.73 8.79 1.75
N ARG A 84 -15.62 8.46 0.43
CA ARG A 84 -16.57 7.60 -0.36
C ARG A 84 -16.05 6.21 -0.87
N SER A 85 -16.81 5.13 -0.70
CA SER A 85 -16.49 3.74 -1.12
C SER A 85 -17.77 2.97 -1.54
N ALA A 86 -17.76 1.83 -2.22
CA ALA A 86 -16.69 0.89 -2.64
C ALA A 86 -16.87 0.54 -4.16
N ASP A 87 -16.42 -0.57 -4.81
CA ASP A 87 -15.73 -1.83 -4.43
C ASP A 87 -14.99 -2.42 -5.68
N TYR A 88 -14.70 -3.75 -5.71
CA TYR A 88 -14.49 -4.69 -6.83
C TYR A 88 -13.21 -5.57 -6.78
N LEU A 89 -13.38 -6.80 -7.30
CA LEU A 89 -12.42 -7.75 -7.92
C LEU A 89 -11.83 -8.92 -7.11
N THR A 90 -12.38 -10.09 -7.45
CA THR A 90 -11.67 -11.39 -7.51
C THR A 90 -10.73 -11.43 -8.72
N ASP A 91 -9.87 -12.45 -8.75
CA ASP A 91 -9.06 -12.94 -9.88
C ASP A 91 -7.74 -12.19 -10.19
N MET A 92 -6.62 -12.92 -10.13
CA MET A 92 -5.33 -12.51 -10.72
C MET A 92 -4.56 -13.73 -11.26
N SER A 93 -4.60 -13.91 -12.58
CA SER A 93 -3.46 -14.44 -13.32
C SER A 93 -3.53 -14.04 -14.80
N ASP A 94 -3.09 -12.82 -15.11
CA ASP A 94 -2.57 -12.53 -16.43
C ASP A 94 -1.42 -11.52 -16.31
N ASN A 95 -0.24 -11.91 -16.81
CA ASN A 95 0.94 -11.07 -16.95
C ASN A 95 1.15 -10.74 -18.43
N GLY A 96 0.05 -10.51 -19.16
CA GLY A 96 0.05 -9.84 -20.45
C GLY A 96 0.84 -8.54 -20.39
N ALA A 97 1.57 -8.24 -21.46
CA ALA A 97 2.45 -7.07 -21.52
C ALA A 97 1.67 -5.79 -21.18
N ILE A 98 2.12 -5.08 -20.15
CA ILE A 98 1.44 -3.88 -19.63
C ILE A 98 1.64 -2.73 -20.62
N ASP A 99 0.72 -2.63 -21.58
CA ASP A 99 0.62 -1.51 -22.53
C ASP A 99 -0.48 -0.54 -22.11
N ASP A 100 -0.33 0.01 -20.90
CA ASP A 100 -1.21 1.03 -20.34
C ASP A 100 -0.52 2.40 -20.48
N PRO A 101 -0.99 3.29 -21.38
CA PRO A 101 -0.31 4.54 -21.67
C PRO A 101 -0.42 5.55 -20.51
N VAL A 102 -1.49 5.49 -19.71
CA VAL A 102 -1.63 6.37 -18.55
C VAL A 102 -0.70 5.91 -17.44
N ALA A 103 -0.58 4.60 -17.22
CA ALA A 103 0.34 4.04 -16.27
C ALA A 103 1.81 4.33 -16.63
N ARG A 104 2.17 4.36 -17.92
CA ARG A 104 3.52 4.77 -18.39
C ARG A 104 3.86 6.22 -18.08
N ASP A 105 2.92 7.15 -18.30
CA ASP A 105 3.11 8.56 -17.95
C ASP A 105 3.41 8.75 -16.45
N VAL A 106 2.71 8.02 -15.58
CA VAL A 106 2.89 8.07 -14.11
C VAL A 106 4.18 7.37 -13.67
N ALA A 107 4.66 6.41 -14.46
CA ALA A 107 5.84 5.60 -14.21
C ALA A 107 7.17 6.29 -14.57
N ASP A 108 7.14 7.53 -15.07
CA ASP A 108 8.33 8.32 -15.36
C ASP A 108 9.17 8.56 -14.08
N PRO A 109 10.45 8.12 -14.01
CA PRO A 109 11.27 8.30 -12.83
C PRO A 109 11.66 9.76 -12.60
N GLU A 110 11.65 10.63 -13.61
CA GLU A 110 11.87 12.06 -13.39
C GLU A 110 10.66 12.68 -12.68
N LEU A 111 9.44 12.24 -12.96
CA LEU A 111 8.24 12.66 -12.23
C LEU A 111 8.22 12.11 -10.82
N LEU A 112 8.53 10.82 -10.63
CA LEU A 112 8.59 10.21 -9.31
C LEU A 112 9.71 10.85 -8.47
N LEU A 113 10.91 11.06 -9.03
CA LEU A 113 12.01 11.72 -8.34
C LEU A 113 11.73 13.20 -8.10
N GLY A 114 11.06 13.89 -9.04
CA GLY A 114 10.57 15.26 -8.90
C GLY A 114 9.60 15.39 -7.74
N ALA A 115 8.53 14.59 -7.73
CA ALA A 115 7.56 14.50 -6.63
C ALA A 115 8.22 14.29 -5.25
N TYR A 116 9.32 13.53 -5.22
CA TYR A 116 10.05 13.25 -3.98
C TYR A 116 10.96 14.39 -3.52
N LEU A 117 11.52 15.16 -4.45
CA LEU A 117 12.49 16.22 -4.16
C LEU A 117 11.81 17.60 -4.01
N GLU A 118 10.77 17.89 -4.78
CA GLU A 118 9.99 19.14 -4.69
C GLU A 118 9.22 19.24 -3.36
N ALA A 119 8.78 18.11 -2.80
CA ALA A 119 8.20 18.02 -1.47
C ALA A 119 9.17 18.39 -0.32
N GLY A 120 10.44 18.71 -0.62
CA GLY A 120 11.44 19.17 0.35
C GLY A 120 11.37 20.66 0.70
N GLY A 121 10.60 21.47 -0.02
CA GLY A 121 10.64 22.94 0.07
C GLY A 121 10.09 23.58 1.36
N SER A 122 9.27 22.86 2.15
CA SER A 122 8.58 23.42 3.32
C SER A 122 8.75 22.62 4.63
N GLY A 123 9.73 21.70 4.68
CA GLY A 123 10.05 20.92 5.87
C GLY A 123 9.22 19.65 6.05
N TYR A 124 9.92 18.55 6.37
CA TYR A 124 9.42 17.19 6.57
C TYR A 124 8.68 16.59 5.36
N ALA A 125 9.35 15.64 4.70
CA ALA A 125 8.91 15.06 3.45
C ALA A 125 7.50 14.42 3.53
N GLN A 126 6.67 14.71 2.53
CA GLN A 126 5.34 14.10 2.38
C GLN A 126 5.37 12.72 1.71
N VAL A 127 6.50 12.32 1.10
CA VAL A 127 6.76 10.94 0.64
C VAL A 127 6.57 9.91 1.76
N PRO A 128 7.11 10.12 2.99
CA PRO A 128 6.71 9.39 4.19
C PRO A 128 5.21 9.19 4.38
N HIS A 129 4.33 10.11 3.97
CA HIS A 129 2.88 9.91 4.08
C HIS A 129 2.38 8.86 3.08
N LEU A 130 2.75 8.94 1.79
CA LEU A 130 2.42 7.89 0.80
C LEU A 130 2.89 6.51 1.29
N TYR A 131 4.08 6.46 1.86
CA TYR A 131 4.71 5.23 2.34
C TYR A 131 4.02 4.66 3.58
N THR A 132 3.86 5.47 4.62
CA THR A 132 3.33 5.02 5.92
C THR A 132 1.81 4.94 5.96
N ARG A 133 1.08 5.74 5.16
CA ARG A 133 -0.39 5.71 5.12
C ARG A 133 -0.93 4.60 4.23
N PHE A 134 -0.28 4.29 3.11
CA PHE A 134 -0.87 3.41 2.09
C PHE A 134 -0.03 2.15 1.81
N TRP A 135 1.28 2.29 1.57
CA TRP A 135 2.14 1.12 1.34
C TRP A 135 2.34 0.27 2.60
N MET A 136 2.40 0.87 3.79
CA MET A 136 2.52 0.12 5.04
C MET A 136 1.30 -0.77 5.33
N PRO A 137 0.03 -0.30 5.21
CA PRO A 137 -1.13 -1.20 5.28
C PRO A 137 -1.16 -2.25 4.17
N LEU A 138 -0.80 -1.90 2.92
CA LEU A 138 -0.79 -2.85 1.79
C LEU A 138 0.18 -4.02 2.00
N LEU A 139 1.41 -3.72 2.43
CA LEU A 139 2.48 -4.72 2.63
C LEU A 139 2.47 -5.34 4.02
N GLY A 140 1.75 -4.74 4.98
CA GLY A 140 1.73 -5.14 6.38
C GLY A 140 3.13 -5.30 6.96
N PRO A 141 3.45 -6.42 7.66
CA PRO A 141 4.78 -6.67 8.22
C PRO A 141 5.93 -6.67 7.21
N ALA A 142 5.66 -6.82 5.90
CA ALA A 142 6.69 -6.77 4.87
C ALA A 142 7.24 -5.36 4.65
N TYR A 143 6.45 -4.31 4.92
CA TYR A 143 6.91 -2.91 4.86
C TYR A 143 8.10 -2.67 5.79
N THR A 144 8.09 -3.22 7.00
CA THR A 144 9.21 -3.09 7.95
C THR A 144 10.49 -3.73 7.42
N LEU A 145 10.40 -4.86 6.70
CA LEU A 145 11.56 -5.50 6.07
C LEU A 145 12.13 -4.62 4.96
N TRP A 146 11.26 -4.10 4.09
CA TRP A 146 11.63 -3.18 3.02
C TRP A 146 12.30 -1.91 3.56
N LEU A 147 11.73 -1.30 4.61
CA LEU A 147 12.27 -0.09 5.23
C LEU A 147 13.65 -0.30 5.85
N ASN A 148 13.88 -1.44 6.53
CA ASN A 148 15.19 -1.76 7.11
C ASN A 148 16.24 -1.95 6.00
N LEU A 149 15.93 -2.77 5.00
CA LEU A 149 16.89 -3.14 3.95
C LEU A 149 17.17 -1.99 2.95
N THR A 150 16.20 -1.10 2.69
CA THR A 150 16.44 0.11 1.89
C THR A 150 17.11 1.23 2.70
N GLY A 151 16.99 1.21 4.04
CA GLY A 151 17.70 2.12 4.96
C GLY A 151 19.19 1.83 5.12
N ASP A 152 19.61 0.58 4.93
CA ASP A 152 21.04 0.20 4.85
C ASP A 152 21.76 0.89 3.67
N ASP A 153 21.07 1.11 2.55
CA ASP A 153 21.63 1.76 1.36
C ASP A 153 21.68 3.28 1.51
N ARG A 154 22.80 3.78 2.04
CA ARG A 154 23.06 5.22 2.26
C ARG A 154 23.29 6.03 0.98
N ARG A 155 23.37 5.42 -0.20
CA ARG A 155 23.48 6.15 -1.47
C ARG A 155 22.20 6.99 -1.68
N SER A 156 22.32 8.18 -2.26
CA SER A 156 21.16 9.03 -2.56
C SER A 156 20.37 8.47 -3.75
N LEU A 157 19.06 8.75 -3.84
CA LEU A 157 18.25 8.31 -4.99
C LEU A 157 18.82 8.78 -6.33
N ARG A 158 19.35 10.02 -6.37
CA ARG A 158 20.05 10.58 -7.55
C ARG A 158 21.29 9.78 -7.96
N ALA A 159 21.97 9.10 -7.04
CA ALA A 159 23.16 8.30 -7.31
C ALA A 159 22.86 6.84 -7.75
N ILE A 160 21.58 6.46 -7.81
CA ILE A 160 21.12 5.10 -8.16
C ILE A 160 20.20 5.13 -9.39
N ALA A 161 19.69 6.30 -9.77
CA ALA A 161 19.08 6.48 -11.08
C ALA A 161 20.07 6.06 -12.20
N PRO A 162 19.64 5.29 -13.21
CA PRO A 162 18.26 4.93 -13.52
C PRO A 162 17.75 3.62 -12.90
N ASP A 163 18.59 2.80 -12.25
CA ASP A 163 18.26 1.43 -11.84
C ASP A 163 17.37 1.35 -10.59
N PHE A 164 17.44 2.33 -9.67
CA PHE A 164 16.70 2.43 -8.38
C PHE A 164 16.73 1.21 -7.43
N TRP A 165 17.30 0.07 -7.83
CA TRP A 165 17.54 -1.08 -6.99
C TRP A 165 18.68 -0.82 -5.99
N THR A 166 18.57 -1.39 -4.79
CA THR A 166 19.73 -1.58 -3.91
C THR A 166 20.78 -2.46 -4.61
N PRO A 167 22.05 -2.42 -4.18
CA PRO A 167 23.02 -3.40 -4.65
C PRO A 167 22.54 -4.83 -4.29
N PRO A 168 22.98 -5.86 -5.01
CA PRO A 168 22.77 -7.24 -4.60
C PRO A 168 23.46 -7.49 -3.26
N CYS A 169 22.68 -7.77 -2.21
CA CYS A 169 23.17 -8.01 -0.86
C CYS A 169 22.72 -9.41 -0.39
N SER A 170 23.66 -10.27 -0.01
CA SER A 170 23.35 -11.64 0.44
C SER A 170 23.09 -11.67 1.95
N TYR A 171 21.90 -12.07 2.36
CA TYR A 171 21.49 -12.13 3.77
C TYR A 171 21.05 -13.53 4.16
N SER A 172 21.30 -13.96 5.40
CA SER A 172 20.68 -15.21 5.89
C SER A 172 19.25 -14.97 6.39
N TYR A 173 18.34 -15.93 6.20
CA TYR A 173 16.96 -15.80 6.70
C TYR A 173 16.89 -15.57 8.23
N ARG A 174 17.85 -16.08 9.00
CA ARG A 174 17.97 -15.84 10.45
C ARG A 174 18.38 -14.41 10.77
N GLU A 175 19.31 -13.84 9.99
CA GLU A 175 19.73 -12.43 10.14
C GLU A 175 18.57 -11.47 9.83
N LEU A 176 17.85 -11.70 8.73
CA LEU A 176 16.67 -10.91 8.36
C LEU A 176 15.58 -10.97 9.42
N ALA A 177 15.37 -12.14 10.04
CA ALA A 177 14.44 -12.29 11.16
C ALA A 177 14.92 -11.53 12.41
N ALA A 178 16.20 -11.65 12.77
CA ALA A 178 16.80 -10.98 13.93
C ALA A 178 16.70 -9.44 13.82
N ARG A 179 16.97 -8.87 12.64
CA ARG A 179 16.80 -7.43 12.34
C ARG A 179 15.36 -6.93 12.58
N LEU A 180 14.38 -7.82 12.49
CA LEU A 180 12.95 -7.53 12.71
C LEU A 180 12.44 -7.93 14.11
N GLY A 181 13.35 -8.27 15.03
CA GLY A 181 13.00 -8.78 16.37
C GLY A 181 12.30 -10.14 16.35
N GLN A 182 12.40 -10.90 15.26
CA GLN A 182 11.72 -12.18 15.07
C GLN A 182 12.68 -13.35 15.33
N GLN A 183 12.26 -14.30 16.16
CA GLN A 183 13.03 -15.52 16.42
C GLN A 183 12.89 -16.57 15.29
N ASN A 184 11.73 -16.61 14.63
CA ASN A 184 11.40 -17.62 13.63
C ASN A 184 11.68 -17.09 12.20
N PRO A 185 12.66 -17.64 11.46
CA PRO A 185 12.99 -17.18 10.11
C PRO A 185 11.92 -17.49 9.07
N ARG A 186 10.93 -18.35 9.37
CA ARG A 186 9.78 -18.63 8.48
C ARG A 186 8.94 -17.38 8.18
N CYS A 187 8.97 -16.35 9.02
CA CYS A 187 8.29 -15.09 8.72
C CYS A 187 8.91 -14.33 7.52
N ILE A 188 10.13 -14.70 7.12
CA ILE A 188 10.84 -14.07 6.00
C ILE A 188 10.51 -14.77 4.67
N TYR A 189 10.57 -16.11 4.63
CA TYR A 189 10.41 -16.91 3.41
C TYR A 189 9.05 -17.60 3.24
N GLY A 190 8.19 -17.57 4.25
CA GLY A 190 6.88 -18.21 4.24
C GLY A 190 6.90 -19.62 4.83
N TYR A 191 5.72 -20.18 5.09
CA TYR A 191 5.57 -21.53 5.62
C TYR A 191 4.15 -22.06 5.45
N ALA A 192 4.04 -23.39 5.40
CA ALA A 192 2.76 -24.06 5.58
C ALA A 192 2.35 -23.99 7.07
N ASP A 193 1.19 -23.43 7.38
CA ASP A 193 0.58 -23.46 8.71
C ASP A 193 -0.76 -24.23 8.71
N GLU A 194 -1.10 -24.84 9.83
CA GLU A 194 -2.37 -25.56 10.03
C GLU A 194 -3.56 -24.59 10.08
N CYS A 195 -4.66 -24.90 9.38
CA CYS A 195 -5.88 -24.09 9.43
C CYS A 195 -6.42 -24.03 10.87
N TYR A 196 -7.02 -22.90 11.27
CA TYR A 196 -7.53 -22.72 12.64
C TYR A 196 -8.49 -23.85 13.07
N HIS A 197 -9.39 -24.31 12.19
CA HIS A 197 -10.34 -25.37 12.55
C HIS A 197 -9.67 -26.75 12.68
N SER A 198 -8.69 -27.10 11.83
CA SER A 198 -7.87 -28.33 11.97
C SER A 198 -7.13 -28.32 13.30
N ARG A 199 -6.41 -27.23 13.59
CA ARG A 199 -5.67 -27.06 14.85
C ARG A 199 -6.61 -27.17 16.04
N ARG A 200 -7.79 -26.54 15.97
CA ARG A 200 -8.81 -26.57 17.02
C ARG A 200 -9.38 -27.97 17.24
N GLN A 201 -9.80 -28.68 16.18
CA GLN A 201 -10.33 -30.04 16.32
C GLN A 201 -9.29 -31.00 16.91
N ARG A 202 -8.04 -30.92 16.44
CA ARG A 202 -6.91 -31.72 16.93
C ARG A 202 -6.58 -31.46 18.40
N LEU A 203 -6.72 -30.21 18.88
CA LEU A 203 -6.49 -29.85 20.28
C LEU A 203 -7.70 -30.18 21.19
N GLU A 204 -8.93 -30.04 20.68
CA GLU A 204 -10.16 -30.34 21.42
C GLU A 204 -10.54 -31.84 21.43
N GLN A 205 -9.68 -32.72 20.91
CA GLN A 205 -9.91 -34.18 20.80
C GLN A 205 -11.26 -34.56 20.16
N ARG A 206 -11.78 -33.71 19.26
CA ARG A 206 -13.00 -34.02 18.51
C ARG A 206 -12.72 -35.12 17.48
N THR A 207 -13.79 -35.76 17.01
CA THR A 207 -13.74 -36.66 15.85
C THR A 207 -12.92 -36.01 14.73
N PRO A 208 -11.93 -36.71 14.15
CA PRO A 208 -11.09 -36.15 13.10
C PRO A 208 -11.92 -35.63 11.93
N LEU A 209 -11.43 -34.59 11.23
CA LEU A 209 -11.98 -34.16 9.94
C LEU A 209 -12.15 -35.39 9.05
N THR A 210 -13.40 -35.71 8.70
CA THR A 210 -13.73 -36.80 7.78
C THR A 210 -13.64 -36.35 6.33
N THR A 211 -13.80 -35.05 6.05
CA THR A 211 -13.66 -34.50 4.70
C THR A 211 -12.86 -33.18 4.66
N PRO A 212 -12.13 -32.92 3.56
CA PRO A 212 -11.55 -31.61 3.25
C PRO A 212 -12.54 -30.43 3.29
N ALA A 213 -13.81 -30.68 2.93
CA ALA A 213 -14.83 -29.64 2.81
C ALA A 213 -15.23 -29.01 4.16
N ASP A 214 -14.80 -29.57 5.30
CA ASP A 214 -15.29 -29.16 6.62
C ASP A 214 -14.39 -28.16 7.38
N CYS A 215 -13.11 -27.94 7.00
CA CYS A 215 -12.32 -26.82 7.57
C CYS A 215 -12.62 -25.46 6.89
N CYS A 216 -12.73 -25.43 5.56
CA CYS A 216 -12.31 -24.22 4.81
C CYS A 216 -13.33 -23.57 3.86
N ARG A 217 -14.64 -23.86 3.98
CA ARG A 217 -15.68 -23.45 3.01
C ARG A 217 -15.67 -21.96 2.60
N ASN A 218 -15.22 -21.05 3.47
CA ASN A 218 -15.16 -19.60 3.20
C ASN A 218 -13.72 -19.00 3.14
N SER A 219 -12.68 -19.82 3.00
CA SER A 219 -11.29 -19.30 3.03
C SER A 219 -10.83 -18.77 1.67
N ARG A 220 -10.33 -17.54 1.62
CA ARG A 220 -9.68 -16.93 0.43
C ARG A 220 -8.29 -17.51 0.13
N TRP A 221 -7.81 -18.48 0.90
CA TRP A 221 -6.47 -19.07 0.78
C TRP A 221 -6.54 -20.47 0.17
N SER A 222 -5.54 -20.85 -0.62
CA SER A 222 -5.39 -22.24 -1.06
C SER A 222 -5.01 -23.13 0.12
N HIS A 223 -5.90 -24.03 0.51
CA HIS A 223 -5.66 -25.04 1.54
C HIS A 223 -5.28 -26.38 0.92
N LEU A 224 -4.37 -27.09 1.57
CA LEU A 224 -3.96 -28.43 1.24
C LEU A 224 -4.36 -29.36 2.38
N HIS A 225 -4.88 -30.53 2.03
CA HIS A 225 -5.27 -31.56 2.97
C HIS A 225 -4.24 -32.68 2.90
N HIS A 226 -3.71 -33.07 4.06
CA HIS A 226 -2.72 -34.12 4.18
C HIS A 226 -3.19 -35.13 5.22
N GLN A 227 -3.36 -36.39 4.81
CA GLN A 227 -3.61 -37.49 5.73
C GLN A 227 -2.28 -38.02 6.25
N PRO A 228 -2.02 -38.03 7.58
CA PRO A 228 -0.80 -38.60 8.14
C PRO A 228 -0.79 -40.14 8.01
N LEU A 229 0.41 -40.72 7.88
CA LEU A 229 0.64 -42.15 7.63
C LEU A 229 0.24 -43.09 8.79
N ASP A 230 -0.02 -42.53 9.96
CA ASP A 230 -0.43 -43.24 11.18
C ASP A 230 -1.94 -43.55 11.23
N GLY A 231 -2.69 -43.21 10.19
CA GLY A 231 -4.15 -43.33 10.17
C GLY A 231 -4.87 -42.21 10.92
N GLY A 232 -4.16 -41.17 11.34
CA GLY A 232 -4.76 -39.97 11.92
C GLY A 232 -5.67 -39.22 10.93
N GLY A 233 -6.48 -38.31 11.48
CA GLY A 233 -7.38 -37.46 10.69
C GLY A 233 -6.66 -36.53 9.72
N PHE A 234 -7.38 -36.05 8.71
CA PHE A 234 -6.86 -35.06 7.77
C PHE A 234 -6.38 -33.79 8.50
N ILE A 235 -5.13 -33.41 8.26
CA ILE A 235 -4.59 -32.12 8.70
C ILE A 235 -4.71 -31.15 7.52
N CYS A 236 -5.49 -30.10 7.71
CA CYS A 236 -5.64 -29.04 6.73
C CYS A 236 -4.59 -27.94 6.99
N ARG A 237 -3.84 -27.57 5.95
CA ARG A 237 -2.77 -26.56 5.98
C ARG A 237 -2.96 -25.52 4.88
N HIS A 238 -2.44 -24.32 5.09
CA HIS A 238 -2.39 -23.25 4.09
C HIS A 238 -0.99 -22.65 4.02
N TRP A 239 -0.66 -22.07 2.86
CA TRP A 239 0.59 -21.33 2.71
C TRP A 239 0.44 -19.92 3.29
N VAL A 240 1.23 -19.62 4.32
CA VAL A 240 1.39 -18.27 4.88
C VAL A 240 2.57 -17.61 4.17
N PRO A 241 2.36 -16.56 3.35
CA PRO A 241 3.43 -15.95 2.57
C PRO A 241 4.44 -15.23 3.48
N GLY A 242 5.73 -15.36 3.12
CA GLY A 242 6.81 -14.67 3.81
C GLY A 242 6.86 -13.18 3.48
N ARG A 243 7.53 -12.38 4.31
CA ARG A 243 7.77 -10.95 4.01
C ARG A 243 8.47 -10.75 2.66
N LEU A 244 9.41 -11.62 2.27
CA LEU A 244 10.03 -11.57 0.95
C LEU A 244 9.06 -11.95 -0.18
N GLU A 245 8.14 -12.89 0.04
CA GLU A 245 7.12 -13.22 -0.97
C GLU A 245 6.20 -12.02 -1.22
N ILE A 246 5.77 -11.34 -0.15
CA ILE A 246 4.90 -10.17 -0.23
C ILE A 246 5.61 -9.05 -1.02
N LEU A 247 6.86 -8.74 -0.69
CA LEU A 247 7.63 -7.74 -1.45
C LEU A 247 7.83 -8.16 -2.91
N HIS A 248 8.17 -9.41 -3.19
CA HIS A 248 8.35 -9.91 -4.55
C HIS A 248 7.04 -9.87 -5.36
N ARG A 249 5.92 -10.27 -4.77
CA ARG A 249 4.58 -10.24 -5.40
C ARG A 249 4.15 -8.82 -5.79
N HIS A 250 4.57 -7.82 -5.03
CA HIS A 250 4.34 -6.41 -5.37
C HIS A 250 5.41 -5.82 -6.31
N GLY A 251 6.45 -6.58 -6.68
CA GLY A 251 7.57 -6.11 -7.53
C GLY A 251 8.66 -5.34 -6.77
N LEU A 252 8.60 -5.28 -5.44
CA LEU A 252 9.54 -4.51 -4.62
C LEU A 252 10.84 -5.26 -4.28
N ALA A 253 10.87 -6.58 -4.48
CA ALA A 253 12.04 -7.41 -4.19
C ALA A 253 12.37 -8.36 -5.35
N ARG A 254 13.65 -8.41 -5.68
CA ARG A 254 14.30 -9.52 -6.39
C ARG A 254 15.13 -10.30 -5.38
N VAL A 255 15.02 -11.62 -5.43
CA VAL A 255 15.64 -12.53 -4.47
C VAL A 255 16.24 -13.69 -5.25
N HIS A 256 17.52 -13.57 -5.58
CA HIS A 256 18.27 -14.60 -6.29
C HIS A 256 18.87 -15.59 -5.29
N LEU A 257 18.93 -16.87 -5.65
CA LEU A 257 19.53 -17.93 -4.85
C LEU A 257 20.41 -18.80 -5.74
N ASP A 258 21.70 -18.87 -5.39
CA ASP A 258 22.72 -19.55 -6.20
C ASP A 258 22.44 -21.05 -6.36
N THR A 259 21.71 -21.65 -5.41
CA THR A 259 21.17 -23.02 -5.48
C THR A 259 19.84 -23.12 -4.72
N PRO A 260 18.95 -24.09 -5.04
CA PRO A 260 17.70 -24.35 -4.29
C PRO A 260 17.87 -24.82 -2.83
N ALA A 261 19.09 -24.88 -2.33
CA ALA A 261 19.43 -25.19 -0.94
C ALA A 261 20.18 -24.05 -0.24
N ALA A 262 20.36 -22.91 -0.92
CA ALA A 262 21.13 -21.78 -0.43
C ALA A 262 20.42 -21.09 0.74
N ARG A 263 21.04 -21.12 1.92
CA ARG A 263 20.49 -20.46 3.13
C ARG A 263 20.72 -18.93 3.16
N LYS A 264 21.26 -18.37 2.08
CA LYS A 264 21.64 -16.97 1.93
C LYS A 264 21.18 -16.44 0.56
N PRO A 265 19.90 -16.05 0.40
CA PRO A 265 19.47 -15.32 -0.79
C PRO A 265 20.26 -14.01 -0.98
N THR A 266 20.56 -13.69 -2.22
CA THR A 266 21.03 -12.40 -2.70
C THR A 266 19.82 -11.54 -3.07
N ILE A 267 19.61 -10.46 -2.31
CA ILE A 267 18.41 -9.62 -2.38
C ILE A 267 18.74 -8.27 -3.01
N ARG A 268 17.88 -7.81 -3.91
CA ARG A 268 17.81 -6.41 -4.38
C ARG A 268 16.42 -5.88 -4.09
N LEU A 269 16.30 -4.68 -3.55
CA LEU A 269 15.03 -4.01 -3.30
C LEU A 269 14.87 -2.76 -4.14
N TRP A 270 13.66 -2.50 -4.63
CA TRP A 270 13.30 -1.27 -5.30
C TRP A 270 13.08 -0.15 -4.27
N ARG A 271 13.77 0.99 -4.42
CA ARG A 271 13.78 2.06 -3.39
C ARG A 271 12.66 3.09 -3.50
N LEU A 272 11.98 3.16 -4.64
CA LEU A 272 11.05 4.24 -4.99
C LEU A 272 9.62 3.69 -5.10
N LEU A 273 8.81 3.78 -4.04
CA LEU A 273 7.44 3.24 -4.07
C LEU A 273 6.54 4.18 -4.90
N PRO A 274 6.03 3.75 -6.07
CA PRO A 274 5.16 4.61 -6.87
C PRO A 274 3.79 4.80 -6.21
N PRO A 275 2.92 5.67 -6.77
CA PRO A 275 1.48 5.60 -6.52
C PRO A 275 0.94 4.16 -6.62
N LEU A 276 -0.03 3.83 -5.77
CA LEU A 276 -0.75 2.57 -5.84
C LEU A 276 -1.73 2.61 -7.01
N THR A 277 -1.88 1.50 -7.73
CA THR A 277 -2.91 1.36 -8.77
C THR A 277 -4.30 1.20 -8.14
N PRO A 278 -5.41 1.45 -8.88
CA PRO A 278 -6.77 1.17 -8.41
C PRO A 278 -6.92 -0.24 -7.83
N ARG A 279 -6.33 -1.24 -8.49
CA ARG A 279 -6.31 -2.63 -8.03
C ARG A 279 -5.66 -2.78 -6.65
N GLN A 280 -4.53 -2.13 -6.41
CA GLN A 280 -3.86 -2.17 -5.10
C GLN A 280 -4.69 -1.45 -4.03
N VAL A 281 -5.26 -0.29 -4.38
CA VAL A 281 -6.07 0.51 -3.45
C VAL A 281 -7.34 -0.22 -3.03
N ASN A 282 -8.02 -0.93 -3.94
CA ASN A 282 -9.20 -1.75 -3.61
C ASN A 282 -8.92 -2.84 -2.56
N THR A 283 -7.67 -3.21 -2.30
CA THR A 283 -7.31 -4.16 -1.22
C THR A 283 -7.18 -3.51 0.17
N LEU A 284 -7.12 -2.18 0.24
CA LEU A 284 -7.08 -1.41 1.48
C LEU A 284 -8.47 -1.30 2.12
N THR A 285 -8.53 -0.89 3.40
CA THR A 285 -9.83 -0.60 4.04
C THR A 285 -10.52 0.57 3.34
N PRO A 286 -11.86 0.67 3.40
CA PRO A 286 -12.59 1.78 2.79
C PRO A 286 -12.04 3.15 3.18
N GLU A 287 -11.67 3.34 4.45
CA GLU A 287 -11.05 4.57 4.98
C GLU A 287 -9.80 4.93 4.19
N LEU A 288 -8.88 3.98 4.04
CA LEU A 288 -7.61 4.19 3.35
C LEU A 288 -7.79 4.33 1.83
N GLN A 289 -8.78 3.67 1.21
CA GLN A 289 -9.14 3.90 -0.19
C GLN A 289 -9.49 5.36 -0.45
N ARG A 290 -10.17 5.97 0.51
CA ARG A 290 -10.75 7.31 0.40
C ARG A 290 -9.72 8.38 0.69
N ASP A 291 -8.93 8.20 1.76
CA ASP A 291 -7.69 8.95 1.99
C ASP A 291 -6.76 8.90 0.77
N TYR A 292 -6.70 7.77 0.05
CA TYR A 292 -5.88 7.64 -1.16
C TYR A 292 -6.42 8.47 -2.33
N LEU A 293 -7.74 8.47 -2.55
CA LEU A 293 -8.37 9.32 -3.57
C LEU A 293 -8.16 10.80 -3.28
N ASP A 294 -8.18 11.21 -2.01
CA ASP A 294 -7.87 12.57 -1.58
C ASP A 294 -6.38 12.88 -1.81
N PHE A 295 -5.47 11.95 -1.49
CA PHE A 295 -4.05 12.07 -1.84
C PHE A 295 -3.82 12.25 -3.36
N ILE A 296 -4.51 11.48 -4.21
CA ILE A 296 -4.41 11.65 -5.68
C ILE A 296 -4.98 13.01 -6.12
N ARG A 297 -6.03 13.52 -5.48
CA ARG A 297 -6.59 14.84 -5.81
C ARG A 297 -5.64 15.98 -5.44
N ASP A 298 -5.01 15.90 -4.28
CA ASP A 298 -4.17 16.97 -3.73
C ASP A 298 -2.73 16.93 -4.29
N TYR A 299 -2.19 15.73 -4.48
CA TYR A 299 -0.77 15.50 -4.81
C TYR A 299 -0.55 14.79 -6.15
N GLY A 300 -1.60 14.24 -6.79
CA GLY A 300 -1.49 13.53 -8.07
C GLY A 300 -0.79 14.34 -9.17
N ARG A 301 -0.94 15.67 -9.16
CA ARG A 301 -0.24 16.59 -10.07
C ARG A 301 1.28 16.41 -10.09
N LEU A 302 1.89 16.00 -8.97
CA LEU A 302 3.33 15.72 -8.88
C LEU A 302 3.74 14.50 -9.74
N PHE A 303 2.78 13.61 -10.01
CA PHE A 303 2.91 12.41 -10.85
C PHE A 303 2.20 12.57 -12.20
N ARG A 304 1.85 13.81 -12.61
CA ARG A 304 0.98 14.13 -13.79
C ARG A 304 -0.35 13.35 -13.82
N LEU A 305 -0.88 13.07 -12.64
CA LEU A 305 -1.99 12.17 -12.40
C LEU A 305 -3.17 12.92 -11.77
N ASP A 306 -4.35 12.78 -12.33
CA ASP A 306 -5.60 13.16 -11.66
C ASP A 306 -6.41 11.90 -11.33
N VAL A 307 -7.53 12.05 -10.62
CA VAL A 307 -8.37 10.92 -10.20
C VAL A 307 -8.94 10.14 -11.39
N ALA A 308 -9.29 10.81 -12.49
CA ALA A 308 -9.85 10.16 -13.67
C ALA A 308 -8.79 9.38 -14.45
N ARG A 309 -7.60 9.95 -14.64
CA ARG A 309 -6.43 9.25 -15.19
C ARG A 309 -6.02 8.08 -14.29
N TRP A 310 -6.02 8.26 -12.97
CA TRP A 310 -5.69 7.19 -12.04
C TRP A 310 -6.68 6.01 -12.11
N GLN A 311 -7.97 6.28 -12.21
CA GLN A 311 -9.01 5.26 -12.41
C GLN A 311 -8.86 4.49 -13.74
N GLN A 312 -8.20 5.06 -14.75
CA GLN A 312 -7.91 4.39 -16.02
C GLN A 312 -6.72 3.42 -15.94
N ILE A 313 -5.93 3.44 -14.85
CA ILE A 313 -4.79 2.53 -14.68
C ILE A 313 -5.31 1.11 -14.44
N THR A 314 -5.16 0.27 -15.46
CA THR A 314 -5.49 -1.16 -15.46
C THR A 314 -4.33 -2.04 -14.99
N ALA A 315 -3.11 -1.51 -15.06
CA ALA A 315 -1.89 -2.21 -14.64
C ALA A 315 -2.01 -2.76 -13.21
N PRO A 316 -1.58 -4.01 -12.93
CA PRO A 316 -1.61 -4.57 -11.58
C PRO A 316 -0.67 -3.83 -10.61
N SER A 317 0.42 -3.25 -11.13
CA SER A 317 1.40 -2.44 -10.42
C SER A 317 2.07 -1.49 -11.42
N LEU A 318 2.49 -0.30 -10.97
CA LEU A 318 3.29 0.62 -11.79
C LEU A 318 4.78 0.23 -11.86
N LEU A 319 5.25 -0.64 -10.96
CA LEU A 319 6.68 -1.00 -10.86
C LEU A 319 7.30 -1.55 -12.16
N PRO A 320 6.64 -2.47 -12.92
CA PRO A 320 7.19 -2.96 -14.19
C PRO A 320 7.26 -1.93 -15.32
N LEU A 321 6.65 -0.76 -15.15
CA LEU A 321 6.68 0.34 -16.12
C LEU A 321 7.77 1.36 -15.81
N LEU A 322 8.39 1.30 -14.62
CA LEU A 322 9.46 2.22 -14.22
C LEU A 322 10.73 1.91 -15.02
N PRO A 323 11.35 2.88 -15.71
CA PRO A 323 12.70 2.73 -16.25
C PRO A 323 13.69 2.21 -15.22
N GLY A 324 14.58 1.31 -15.64
CA GLY A 324 15.47 0.55 -14.75
C GLY A 324 14.82 -0.68 -14.11
N TYR A 325 13.50 -0.85 -14.19
CA TYR A 325 12.86 -2.12 -13.91
C TYR A 325 13.02 -3.03 -15.15
N PRO A 326 13.83 -4.09 -15.12
CA PRO A 326 14.05 -4.88 -16.33
C PRO A 326 12.77 -5.64 -16.67
N THR A 327 12.43 -5.57 -17.95
CA THR A 327 11.33 -6.32 -18.57
C THR A 327 11.54 -7.83 -18.42
N ALA A 328 10.44 -8.58 -18.37
CA ALA A 328 10.41 -9.97 -17.91
C ALA A 328 11.54 -10.86 -18.48
N GLY A 329 12.38 -11.40 -17.59
CA GLY A 329 13.53 -12.24 -17.94
C GLY A 329 14.41 -12.62 -16.74
N ASP A 330 14.70 -11.66 -15.87
CA ASP A 330 15.54 -11.83 -14.66
C ASP A 330 14.80 -12.47 -13.45
N ASP A 331 13.83 -13.35 -13.72
CA ASP A 331 12.97 -13.98 -12.73
C ASP A 331 13.55 -15.33 -12.27
N ASN A 332 14.46 -15.30 -11.29
CA ASN A 332 14.91 -16.52 -10.62
C ASN A 332 14.56 -16.44 -9.13
N PHE A 333 13.42 -17.01 -8.74
CA PHE A 333 12.93 -17.00 -7.36
C PHE A 333 12.50 -18.40 -6.89
N GLU A 334 13.26 -18.95 -5.95
CA GLU A 334 13.05 -20.25 -5.29
C GLU A 334 11.66 -20.42 -4.67
N GLN A 335 10.97 -19.34 -4.27
CA GLN A 335 9.60 -19.49 -3.72
C GLN A 335 8.55 -19.80 -4.79
N ARG A 336 8.84 -19.64 -6.09
CA ARG A 336 8.07 -20.35 -7.12
C ARG A 336 8.24 -21.84 -6.89
N GLN A 337 9.47 -22.36 -6.85
CA GLN A 337 9.72 -23.79 -6.61
C GLN A 337 9.17 -24.29 -5.27
N ALA A 338 9.46 -23.66 -4.12
CA ALA A 338 8.99 -24.15 -2.81
C ALA A 338 7.45 -24.06 -2.65
N ARG A 339 6.80 -23.05 -3.25
CA ARG A 339 5.33 -22.97 -3.31
C ARG A 339 4.77 -23.93 -4.36
N GLN A 340 5.47 -24.18 -5.46
CA GLN A 340 5.13 -25.20 -6.46
C GLN A 340 5.37 -26.61 -5.91
N ASP A 341 6.29 -26.85 -5.00
CA ASP A 341 6.51 -28.15 -4.34
C ASP A 341 5.40 -28.40 -3.31
N PHE A 342 4.98 -27.35 -2.60
CA PHE A 342 3.79 -27.36 -1.76
C PHE A 342 2.52 -27.62 -2.59
N LEU A 343 2.30 -26.87 -3.68
CA LEU A 343 1.13 -27.00 -4.55
C LEU A 343 1.13 -28.30 -5.38
N ALA A 344 2.25 -28.74 -5.93
CA ALA A 344 2.37 -30.03 -6.62
C ALA A 344 2.32 -31.21 -5.64
N GLY A 345 2.67 -31.00 -4.37
CA GLY A 345 2.33 -31.90 -3.28
C GLY A 345 0.83 -32.04 -3.05
N ALA A 346 0.04 -31.02 -3.38
CA ALA A 346 -1.43 -31.10 -3.41
C ALA A 346 -1.99 -31.70 -4.71
N GLU A 347 -1.44 -31.36 -5.88
CA GLU A 347 -1.86 -31.96 -7.16
C GLU A 347 -1.65 -33.47 -7.19
N LYS A 348 -0.67 -33.99 -6.44
CA LYS A 348 -0.42 -35.43 -6.25
C LYS A 348 -1.37 -36.10 -5.25
N ASN A 349 -2.25 -35.36 -4.58
CA ASN A 349 -3.29 -35.91 -3.72
C ASN A 349 -4.60 -36.02 -4.52
N PRO A 350 -5.10 -37.23 -4.85
CA PRO A 350 -6.19 -37.41 -5.82
C PRO A 350 -7.52 -36.71 -5.44
N ASP A 351 -7.76 -36.45 -4.16
CA ASP A 351 -8.95 -35.75 -3.66
C ASP A 351 -8.93 -34.21 -3.92
N TYR A 352 -7.85 -33.67 -4.49
CA TYR A 352 -7.71 -32.22 -4.72
C TYR A 352 -8.61 -31.69 -5.84
N LEU A 353 -8.83 -32.48 -6.89
CA LEU A 353 -9.59 -32.06 -8.08
C LEU A 353 -11.11 -31.99 -7.84
N THR A 354 -11.64 -32.82 -6.94
CA THR A 354 -13.08 -32.86 -6.62
C THR A 354 -13.60 -31.61 -5.90
N CYS A 355 -12.75 -30.84 -5.22
CA CYS A 355 -13.18 -29.58 -4.61
C CYS A 355 -13.16 -28.37 -5.57
N LEU A 356 -12.56 -28.49 -6.77
CA LEU A 356 -12.50 -27.41 -7.75
C LEU A 356 -13.67 -27.44 -8.76
N SER A 357 -14.28 -28.61 -9.00
CA SER A 357 -15.42 -28.77 -9.93
C SER A 357 -16.73 -28.18 -9.40
N ASP A 358 -16.98 -28.30 -8.09
CA ASP A 358 -18.32 -28.12 -7.50
C ASP A 358 -18.73 -26.65 -7.29
N ASN A 359 -17.79 -25.70 -7.45
CA ASN A 359 -18.09 -24.25 -7.32
C ASN A 359 -18.78 -23.65 -8.56
N SER A 360 -19.13 -24.45 -9.56
CA SER A 360 -19.80 -24.01 -10.80
C SER A 360 -21.34 -24.02 -10.72
N ALA A 361 -21.93 -24.51 -9.62
CA ALA A 361 -23.37 -24.82 -9.54
C ALA A 361 -24.21 -23.93 -8.58
N VAL A 362 -23.65 -22.85 -8.01
CA VAL A 362 -24.37 -21.99 -7.02
C VAL A 362 -24.63 -20.57 -7.55
N HIS A 363 -25.24 -20.48 -8.73
CA HIS A 363 -25.93 -19.27 -9.21
C HIS A 363 -27.17 -19.63 -10.04
N SER A 364 -28.17 -20.20 -9.37
CA SER A 364 -29.56 -20.29 -9.85
C SER A 364 -30.50 -20.61 -8.69
N LEU A 365 -30.91 -19.57 -7.96
CA LEU A 365 -32.20 -19.40 -7.26
C LEU A 365 -32.28 -17.97 -6.69
#